data_AF-A0A7C5TX61-F1
#
_entry.id   AF-A0A7C5TX61-F1
#
_cell.length_a   1.000
_cell.length_b   1.000
_cell.length_c   1.000
_cell.angle_alpha   90.00
_cell.angle_beta   90.00
_cell.angle_gamma   90.00
#
_symmetry.space_group_name_H-M   'P 1'
#
loop_
_entity.id
_entity.type
_entity.pdbx_description
1 polymer ?
#
loop_
_entity_poly.entity_id
_entity_poly.type
_entity_poly.pdbx_seq_one_letter_code
_entity_poly.pdbx_strand_id
1 'polypeptide(L)' 'MRIGLYFKKDNKAACNIAKRIIDLLKKNYDTKIFVEKELSDLIKEISTYDVKKASEYVDVIIAIGGDG' A
#
# COMPACT_ATOMS: atom_id res chain seq x y z
N MET A 1 -5.23 4.08 12.09
CA MET A 1 -3.84 4.29 11.61
C MET A 1 -3.83 4.38 10.09
N ARG A 2 -3.04 5.31 9.53
CA ARG A 2 -2.92 5.57 8.08
C ARG A 2 -1.65 4.91 7.57
N ILE A 3 -1.77 3.96 6.66
CA ILE A 3 -0.64 3.17 6.15
C ILE A 3 -0.44 3.48 4.67
N GLY A 4 0.77 3.86 4.30
CA GLY A 4 1.21 3.91 2.91
C GLY A 4 1.81 2.56 2.52
N LEU A 5 1.33 1.97 1.44
CA LEU A 5 1.84 0.71 0.91
C LEU A 5 2.53 0.96 -0.43
N TYR A 6 3.77 0.49 -0.56
CA TYR A 6 4.58 0.55 -1.77
C TYR A 6 5.01 -0.85 -2.17
N PHE A 7 4.86 -1.22 -3.45
CA PHE A 7 5.28 -2.52 -3.96
C PHE A 7 5.56 -2.46 -5.46
N LYS A 8 6.48 -3.30 -5.93
CA LYS A 8 6.86 -3.34 -7.35
C LYS A 8 5.75 -3.97 -8.20
N LYS A 9 5.05 -3.16 -9.02
CA LYS A 9 3.87 -3.58 -9.81
C LYS A 9 4.10 -4.79 -10.73
N ASP A 10 5.30 -4.87 -11.31
CA ASP A 10 5.66 -5.95 -12.24
C ASP A 10 6.11 -7.23 -11.52
N ASN A 11 6.25 -7.19 -10.19
CA ASN A 11 6.60 -8.35 -9.39
C ASN A 11 5.33 -9.02 -8.83
N LYS A 12 4.92 -10.12 -9.46
CA LYS A 12 3.74 -10.90 -9.06
C LYS A 12 3.77 -11.34 -7.59
N ALA A 13 4.94 -11.69 -7.05
CA ALA A 13 5.07 -12.06 -5.65
C ALA A 13 4.82 -10.86 -4.72
N ALA A 14 5.40 -9.70 -5.03
CA ALA A 14 5.17 -8.47 -4.27
C ALA A 14 3.70 -8.05 -4.29
N CYS A 15 3.04 -8.10 -5.45
CA CYS A 15 1.62 -7.81 -5.60
C CYS A 15 0.73 -8.77 -4.77
N ASN A 16 1.06 -10.07 -4.75
CA ASN A 16 0.31 -11.04 -3.96
C ASN A 16 0.50 -10.84 -2.45
N ILE A 17 1.72 -10.52 -2.02
CA ILE A 17 2.01 -10.21 -0.61
C ILE A 17 1.30 -8.91 -0.18
N ALA A 18 1.32 -7.87 -1.03
CA ALA A 18 0.62 -6.62 -0.79
C ALA A 18 -0.87 -6.86 -0.54
N LYS A 19 -1.55 -7.63 -1.39
CA LYS A 19 -2.96 -8.01 -1.21
C LYS A 19 -3.21 -8.72 0.12
N ARG A 20 -2.38 -9.70 0.48
CA ARG A 20 -2.51 -10.41 1.77
C ARG A 20 -2.32 -9.49 2.97
N ILE A 21 -1.37 -8.57 2.91
CA ILE A 21 -1.15 -7.58 3.98
C ILE A 21 -2.37 -6.66 4.12
N ILE A 22 -2.93 -6.19 3.00
CA ILE A 22 -4.14 -5.36 2.99
C ILE A 22 -5.32 -6.10 3.65
N ASP A 23 -5.57 -7.34 3.25
CA ASP A 23 -6.66 -8.15 3.81
C ASP A 23 -6.49 -8.36 5.32
N LEU A 24 -5.25 -8.65 5.76
CA LEU A 24 -4.93 -8.82 7.18
C LEU A 24 -5.12 -7.52 7.97
N LEU A 25 -4.68 -6.39 7.42
CA LEU A 25 -4.81 -5.09 8.08
C LEU A 25 -6.27 -4.68 8.21
N LYS A 26 -7.06 -4.81 7.14
CA LYS A 26 -8.51 -4.51 7.16
C LYS A 26 -9.28 -5.42 8.12
N LYS A 27 -8.88 -6.69 8.23
CA LYS A 27 -9.57 -7.66 9.09
C LYS A 27 -9.32 -7.42 10.58
N ASN A 28 -8.11 -7.00 10.96
CA ASN A 28 -7.69 -6.96 12.36
C ASN A 28 -7.63 -5.54 12.94
N TYR A 29 -7.59 -4.52 12.10
CA TYR A 29 -7.38 -3.14 12.54
C TYR A 29 -8.26 -2.16 11.76
N ASP A 30 -8.73 -1.13 12.45
CA ASP A 30 -9.33 0.04 11.79
C ASP A 30 -8.21 0.90 11.15
N THR A 31 -7.84 0.51 9.94
CA THR A 31 -6.72 1.08 9.17
C THR A 31 -7.20 1.68 7.86
N LYS A 32 -6.69 2.88 7.55
CA LYS A 32 -6.84 3.50 6.23
C LYS A 32 -5.58 3.21 5.43
N ILE A 33 -5.74 2.47 4.34
CA ILE A 33 -4.63 2.07 3.48
C ILE A 33 -4.59 3.01 2.28
N PHE A 34 -3.39 3.43 1.96
CA PHE A 34 -3.07 4.29 0.82
C PHE A 34 -2.06 3.58 -0.08
N VAL A 35 -2.25 3.64 -1.39
CA VAL A 35 -1.30 3.13 -2.40
C VAL A 35 -0.94 4.24 -3.39
N GLU A 36 0.17 4.09 -4.11
CA GLU A 36 0.45 4.98 -5.23
C GLU A 36 -0.69 4.93 -6.26
N LYS A 37 -0.94 6.06 -6.92
CA LYS A 37 -1.96 6.15 -7.97
C LYS A 37 -1.77 5.12 -9.08
N GLU A 38 -0.53 4.80 -9.45
CA GLU A 38 -0.25 3.77 -10.47
C GLU A 38 -0.61 2.34 -10.01
N LEU A 39 -0.73 2.13 -8.69
CA LEU A 39 -1.00 0.83 -8.08
C LEU A 39 -2.48 0.65 -7.76
N SER A 40 -3.30 1.71 -7.81
CA SER A 40 -4.73 1.64 -7.47
C SER A 40 -5.53 0.76 -8.41
N ASP A 41 -5.13 0.68 -9.67
CA ASP A 41 -5.83 -0.16 -10.67
C ASP A 41 -5.69 -1.65 -10.35
N LEU A 42 -4.63 -2.04 -9.63
CA LEU A 42 -4.38 -3.41 -9.19
C LEU A 42 -5.16 -3.79 -7.93
N ILE A 43 -5.61 -2.79 -7.17
CA ILE A 43 -6.32 -2.98 -5.91
C ILE A 43 -7.48 -1.98 -5.83
N LYS A 44 -8.61 -2.40 -6.41
CA LYS A 44 -9.87 -1.66 -6.33
C LYS A 44 -10.22 -1.39 -4.86
N GLU A 45 -10.80 -0.22 -4.59
CA GLU A 45 -11.25 0.20 -3.25
C GLU A 45 -10.15 0.60 -2.25
N ILE A 46 -9.06 1.21 -2.72
CA ILE A 46 -8.01 1.79 -1.86
C ILE A 46 -7.81 3.28 -2.20
N SER A 47 -7.61 4.10 -1.17
CA SER A 47 -7.29 5.52 -1.34
C SER A 47 -5.91 5.68 -1.96
N THR A 48 -5.72 6.71 -2.78
CA THR A 48 -4.41 6.97 -3.41
C THR A 48 -3.68 8.10 -2.71
N TYR A 49 -2.35 8.07 -2.77
CA TYR A 49 -1.50 9.18 -2.33
C TYR A 49 -0.37 9.43 -3.34
N ASP A 50 0.15 10.64 -3.32
CA ASP A 50 1.43 10.96 -3.95
C ASP A 50 2.54 10.63 -2.95
N VAL A 51 3.48 9.75 -3.32
CA VAL A 51 4.59 9.35 -2.44
C VAL A 51 5.45 10.52 -2.02
N LYS A 52 5.58 11.56 -2.86
CA LYS A 52 6.31 12.77 -2.49
C LYS A 52 5.69 13.52 -1.31
N LYS A 53 4.42 13.24 -1.01
CA LYS A 53 3.66 13.80 0.11
C LYS A 53 3.25 12.73 1.13
N ALA A 54 3.83 11.54 1.08
CA ALA A 54 3.47 10.43 1.95
C ALA A 54 3.47 10.83 3.44
N SER A 55 4.48 11.61 3.86
CA SER A 55 4.64 12.10 5.23
C SER A 55 3.47 12.96 5.73
N GLU A 56 2.69 13.56 4.83
CA GLU A 56 1.50 14.35 5.18
C GLU A 56 0.27 13.45 5.41
N TYR A 57 0.25 12.28 4.77
CA TYR A 57 -0.94 11.43 4.67
C TYR A 57 -0.87 10.13 5.46
N VAL A 58 0.32 9.59 5.72
CA VAL A 58 0.49 8.27 6.34
C VAL A 58 1.34 8.33 7.60
N ASP A 59 0.99 7.49 8.57
CA ASP A 59 1.71 7.36 9.84
C ASP A 59 2.87 6.35 9.70
N VAL A 60 2.71 5.35 8.82
CA VAL A 60 3.66 4.25 8.58
C VAL A 60 3.74 3.95 7.09
N ILE A 61 4.94 3.67 6.60
CA ILE A 61 5.17 3.16 5.24
C ILE A 61 5.58 1.69 5.31
N ILE A 62 4.94 0.85 4.49
CA ILE A 62 5.32 -0.54 4.26
C ILE A 62 5.76 -0.65 2.80
N ALA A 63 7.05 -0.95 2.60
CA ALA A 63 7.62 -1.24 1.29
C ALA A 63 7.80 -2.75 1.12
N ILE A 64 7.32 -3.29 -0.01
CA ILE A 64 7.39 -4.72 -0.36
C ILE A 64 8.17 -4.84 -1.67
N GLY A 65 9.45 -5.17 -1.56
CA GLY A 65 10.38 -5.19 -2.69
C GLY A 65 11.82 -5.29 -2.23
N GLY A 66 12.72 -4.72 -3.05
CA GLY A 66 14.13 -4.53 -2.70
C GLY A 66 14.42 -3.05 -2.40
N ASP A 67 15.70 -2.69 -2.41
CA ASP A 67 16.22 -1.42 -1.89
C ASP A 67 15.85 -0.14 -2.67
N GLY A 68 15.08 -0.26 -3.75
CA GLY A 68 14.79 0.81 -4.71
C GLY A 68 13.61 1.70 -4.34
#